data_AF-A0A7X9JPD8-F1
#
_entry.id   AF-A0A7X9JPD8-F1
#
_cell.length_a   1.000
_cell.length_b   1.000
_cell.length_c   1.000
_cell.angle_alpha   90.00
_cell.angle_beta   90.00
_cell.angle_gamma   90.00
#
_symmetry.space_group_name_H-M   'P 1'
#
loop_
_entity.id
_entity.type
_entity.pdbx_description
1 polymer ?
#
loop_
_entity_poly.entity_id
_entity_poly.type
_entity_poly.pdbx_seq_one_letter_code
_entity_poly.pdbx_strand_id
1 'polypeptide(L)' 'MIRIDYTDINNLSHVANRLLELAGKKKIWLFYGEMGVGKTTLISAIVKTLGSTYEANSPTFAIVNEYPAENSNNIF' A
#
# COMPACT_ATOMS: atom_id res chain seq x y z
N MET A 1 1.26 -20.69 -1.24
CA MET A 1 0.90 -19.48 -2.02
C MET A 1 -0.32 -18.85 -1.35
N ILE A 2 -0.22 -17.62 -0.86
CA ILE A 2 -1.34 -16.93 -0.21
C ILE A 2 -2.12 -16.19 -1.30
N ARG A 3 -3.46 -16.31 -1.26
CA ARG A 3 -4.37 -15.62 -2.19
C ARG A 3 -5.40 -14.86 -1.37
N ILE A 4 -5.66 -13.61 -1.75
CA ILE A 4 -6.69 -12.75 -1.17
C ILE A 4 -7.54 -12.28 -2.34
N ASP A 5 -8.83 -12.64 -2.33
CA ASP A 5 -9.79 -12.22 -3.35
C ASP A 5 -10.72 -11.16 -2.76
N TYR A 6 -11.01 -10.12 -3.54
CA TYR A 6 -11.97 -9.08 -3.19
C TYR A 6 -12.61 -8.54 -4.47
N THR A 7 -13.85 -8.06 -4.37
CA THR A 7 -14.64 -7.57 -5.51
C THR A 7 -15.06 -6.11 -5.37
N ASP A 8 -14.94 -5.54 -4.17
CA ASP A 8 -15.31 -4.15 -3.88
C ASP A 8 -14.09 -3.38 -3.38
N ILE A 9 -13.88 -2.19 -3.95
CA ILE A 9 -12.83 -1.26 -3.59
C ILE A 9 -12.94 -0.79 -2.13
N ASN A 10 -14.15 -0.76 -1.57
CA ASN A 10 -14.39 -0.40 -0.17
C ASN A 10 -13.73 -1.39 0.81
N ASN A 11 -13.42 -2.61 0.36
CA ASN A 11 -12.74 -3.63 1.17
C ASN A 11 -11.21 -3.50 1.16
N LEU A 12 -10.64 -2.54 0.41
CA LEU A 12 -9.19 -2.38 0.32
C LEU A 12 -8.52 -2.13 1.67
N SER A 13 -9.18 -1.44 2.60
CA SER A 13 -8.65 -1.25 3.97
C SER A 13 -8.51 -2.57 4.72
N HIS A 14 -9.44 -3.51 4.52
CA HIS A 14 -9.33 -4.84 5.13
C HIS A 14 -8.21 -5.66 4.48
N VAL A 15 -8.11 -5.62 3.14
CA VAL A 15 -7.04 -6.27 2.39
C VAL A 15 -5.67 -5.74 2.82
N ALA A 16 -5.52 -4.42 2.94
CA ALA A 16 -4.30 -3.77 3.39
C ALA A 16 -3.89 -4.22 4.81
N ASN A 17 -4.82 -4.20 5.77
CA ASN A 17 -4.56 -4.72 7.12
C ASN A 17 -4.09 -6.17 7.10
N ARG A 18 -4.77 -7.02 6.31
CA ARG A 18 -4.41 -8.43 6.20
C ARG A 18 -3.02 -8.62 5.60
N LEU A 19 -2.66 -7.84 4.59
CA LEU A 19 -1.32 -7.88 4.00
C LEU A 19 -0.26 -7.46 5.02
N LEU A 20 -0.52 -6.42 5.82
CA LEU A 20 0.41 -5.96 6.88
C LEU A 20 0.61 -7.02 7.96
N GLU A 21 -0.45 -7.68 8.42
CA GLU A 21 -0.37 -8.82 9.35
C GLU A 21 0.50 -9.94 8.79
N LEU A 22 0.28 -10.32 7.52
CA LEU A 22 0.99 -11.41 6.85
C LEU A 22 2.47 -11.07 6.60
N ALA A 23 2.77 -9.81 6.30
CA ALA A 23 4.14 -9.36 6.11
C ALA A 23 4.94 -9.34 7.42
N GLY A 24 4.29 -9.08 8.54
CA GLY A 24 4.91 -9.02 9.86
C GLY A 24 6.01 -7.96 9.90
N LYS A 25 7.26 -8.39 10.11
CA LYS A 25 8.42 -7.47 10.18
C LYS A 25 9.05 -7.13 8.83
N LYS A 26 8.54 -7.66 7.71
CA LYS A 26 9.08 -7.38 6.38
C LYS A 26 8.70 -5.96 5.95
N LYS A 27 9.72 -5.10 5.80
CA LYS A 27 9.54 -3.68 5.44
C LYS A 27 9.58 -3.41 3.94
N ILE A 28 10.28 -4.25 3.17
CA ILE A 28 10.47 -4.05 1.71
C ILE A 28 9.50 -4.95 0.96
N TRP A 29 8.66 -4.34 0.12
CA TRP A 29 7.60 -5.01 -0.63
C TRP A 29 7.76 -4.70 -2.12
N LEU A 30 7.51 -5.71 -2.96
CA LEU A 30 7.58 -5.59 -4.40
C LEU A 30 6.20 -5.85 -4.98
N PHE A 31 5.65 -4.88 -5.71
CA PHE A 31 4.33 -4.97 -6.34
C PHE A 31 4.48 -5.22 -7.83
N TYR A 32 3.99 -6.37 -8.31
CA TYR A 32 4.03 -6.77 -9.71
C TYR A 32 2.63 -6.79 -10.32
N GLY A 33 2.53 -6.41 -11.59
CA GLY A 33 1.29 -6.42 -12.35
C GLY A 33 1.30 -5.38 -13.47
N GLU A 34 0.39 -5.51 -14.42
CA GLU A 34 0.29 -4.58 -15.56
C GLU A 34 -0.18 -3.19 -15.13
N MET A 35 0.02 -2.20 -16.01
CA MET A 35 -0.53 -0.86 -15.81
C MET A 35 -2.06 -0.92 -15.76
N GLY A 36 -2.69 -0.12 -14.89
CA GLY A 36 -4.15 -0.10 -14.74
C GLY A 36 -4.74 -1.21 -13.86
N VAL A 37 -3.97 -2.21 -13.43
CA VAL A 37 -4.47 -3.30 -12.55
C VAL A 37 -4.80 -2.86 -11.11
N GLY A 38 -4.52 -1.59 -10.75
CA GLY A 38 -4.81 -1.05 -9.41
C GLY A 38 -3.68 -1.12 -8.39
N LYS A 39 -2.42 -1.34 -8.81
CA LYS A 39 -1.25 -1.36 -7.89
C LYS A 39 -1.17 -0.12 -7.01
N THR A 40 -1.20 1.07 -7.61
CA THR A 40 -1.12 2.34 -6.88
C THR A 40 -2.27 2.49 -5.90
N THR A 41 -3.49 2.09 -6.29
CA THR A 41 -4.67 2.11 -5.42
C THR A 41 -4.48 1.22 -4.18
N LEU A 42 -3.92 0.02 -4.36
CA LEU A 42 -3.59 -0.87 -3.24
C LEU A 42 -2.51 -0.26 -2.33
N ILE A 43 -1.45 0.32 -2.91
CA ILE A 43 -0.39 1.00 -2.17
C ILE A 43 -0.98 2.15 -1.33
N SER A 44 -1.88 2.97 -1.90
CA SER A 44 -2.57 4.05 -1.18
C SER A 44 -3.36 3.52 0.01
N ALA A 45 -4.06 2.40 -0.13
CA ALA A 45 -4.79 1.79 0.97
C ALA A 45 -3.85 1.32 2.09
N ILE A 46 -2.69 0.73 1.75
CA ILE A 46 -1.67 0.31 2.72
C ILE A 46 -1.07 1.51 3.47
N VAL A 47 -0.67 2.55 2.74
CA VAL A 47 -0.11 3.78 3.29
C VAL A 47 -1.08 4.47 4.24
N LYS A 48 -2.37 4.56 3.87
CA LYS A 48 -3.44 5.04 4.75
C LYS A 48 -3.60 4.17 6.00
N THR A 49 -3.57 2.85 5.85
CA THR A 49 -3.69 1.90 6.98
C THR A 49 -2.53 2.03 7.96
N LEU A 50 -1.33 2.38 7.47
CA LEU A 50 -0.16 2.65 8.30
C LEU A 50 -0.19 4.02 9.01
N GLY A 51 -1.25 4.82 8.82
CA GLY A 51 -1.44 6.09 9.51
C GLY A 51 -0.90 7.31 8.76
N SER A 52 -0.70 7.21 7.44
CA SER A 52 -0.45 8.39 6.62
C SER A 52 -1.76 9.02 6.14
N THR A 53 -1.82 10.35 6.14
CA THR A 53 -2.95 11.12 5.60
C THR A 53 -2.81 11.36 4.09
N TYR A 54 -1.68 10.96 3.48
CA TYR A 54 -1.38 11.18 2.08
C TYR A 54 -1.88 10.05 1.20
N GLU A 55 -2.36 10.40 0.00
CA GLU A 55 -2.66 9.41 -1.02
C GLU A 55 -1.40 9.04 -1.78
N ALA A 56 -1.17 7.73 -1.94
CA ALA A 56 -0.06 7.29 -2.77
C ALA A 56 -0.34 7.60 -4.24
N ASN A 57 0.62 8.24 -4.89
CA ASN A 57 0.56 8.64 -6.29
C ASN A 57 1.63 7.89 -7.06
N SER A 58 1.40 7.65 -8.36
CA SER A 58 2.44 7.05 -9.18
C SER A 58 3.63 8.00 -9.26
N PRO A 59 4.86 7.55 -8.96
CA PRO A 59 6.04 8.34 -9.24
C PRO A 59 6.19 8.47 -10.77
N THR A 60 5.73 9.58 -11.34
CA THR A 60 5.92 9.85 -12.79
C THR A 60 7.29 10.51 -13.04
N PHE A 61 7.83 11.25 -12.07
CA PHE A 61 9.12 11.95 -12.16
C PHE A 61 10.02 11.77 -10.93
N ALA A 62 9.45 11.63 -9.73
CA ALA A 62 10.23 11.25 -8.55
C ALA A 62 10.52 9.74 -8.62
N ILE A 63 11.74 9.28 -8.38
CA ILE A 63 12.04 7.83 -8.39
C ILE A 63 11.43 7.13 -7.16
N VAL A 64 11.16 7.89 -6.09
CA VAL A 64 10.66 7.44 -4.78
C VAL A 64 9.64 8.46 -4.25
N ASN A 65 8.57 7.99 -3.61
CA ASN A 65 7.67 8.84 -2.84
C ASN A 65 7.86 8.59 -1.35
N GLU A 66 7.76 9.64 -0.54
CA GLU A 66 7.80 9.54 0.92
C GLU A 66 6.46 10.00 1.48
N TYR A 67 5.87 9.18 2.35
CA TYR A 67 4.59 9.43 2.99
C TYR A 67 4.79 9.53 4.50
N PRO A 68 4.69 10.74 5.09
CA PRO A 68 4.73 10.91 6.53
C PRO A 68 3.57 10.17 7.21
N ALA A 69 3.86 9.47 8.30
CA ALA A 69 2.85 8.84 9.15
C ALA A 69 2.89 9.45 10.56
N GLU A 70 1.74 9.50 11.24
CA GLU A 70 1.57 10.18 12.53
C GLU A 70 2.50 9.67 13.65
N ASN A 71 3.01 8.43 13.53
CA ASN A 71 3.89 7.78 14.51
C ASN A 71 5.41 7.96 14.25
N SER A 72 5.82 9.06 13.62
CA SER A 72 7.23 9.47 13.39
C SER A 72 8.09 8.57 12.49
N ASN A 73 7.51 7.57 11.83
CA ASN A 73 8.21 6.76 10.83
C ASN A 73 7.68 7.11 9.43
N ASN A 74 8.56 7.65 8.59
CA ASN A 74 8.24 7.90 7.20
C ASN A 74 8.10 6.57 6.44
N ILE A 75 7.08 6.48 5.59
CA ILE A 75 6.84 5.33 4.71
C ILE A 75 7.45 5.66 3.35
N PHE A 76 8.25 4.74 2.81
CA PHE A 76 8.96 4.86 1.52
C PHE A 76 8.51 3.77 0.55
#